data_AF-A0A979GWQ4-F1
#
_entry.id   AF-A0A979GWQ4-F1
#
_cell.length_a   1.000
_cell.length_b   1.000
_cell.length_c   1.000
_cell.angle_alpha   90.00
_cell.angle_beta   90.00
_cell.angle_gamma   90.00
#
_symmetry.space_group_name_H-M   'P 1'
#
loop_
_entity.id
_entity.type
_entity.pdbx_description
1 polymer ?
#
loop_
_entity_poly.entity_id
_entity_poly.type
_entity_poly.pdbx_seq_one_letter_code
_entity_poly.pdbx_strand_id
1 'polypeptide(L)'
;MKAMPPSYSFRFHNLGIGEIQLGKKPEHIPGMLPFPSYDCKSHFRVYPDPAHYHAFTGTARGTIERDDTGIDLQYLFTGINESGFINRIFLYPQEANKQLAWRLSQLYGEPSTGQALAGTKNAWITDSETEITLFSPADDKTADTVIAFRFFHDLPALKEYIIEGSTKLK
;
A
#
# COMPACT_ATOMS: atom_id res chain seq x y z
N MET A 1 -31.39 3.25 3.33
CA MET A 1 -30.13 3.94 3.69
C MET A 1 -29.00 2.95 3.50
N LYS A 2 -28.03 3.20 2.61
CA LYS A 2 -26.81 2.36 2.53
C LYS A 2 -26.00 2.63 3.80
N ALA A 3 -25.62 1.58 4.52
CA ALA A 3 -24.73 1.71 5.67
C ALA A 3 -23.42 2.39 5.20
N MET A 4 -22.96 3.38 5.94
CA MET A 4 -21.65 3.97 5.69
C MET A 4 -20.58 2.88 5.87
N PRO A 5 -19.55 2.84 5.02
CA PRO A 5 -18.44 1.93 5.22
C PRO A 5 -17.82 2.14 6.61
N PRO A 6 -17.43 1.08 7.31
CA PRO A 6 -16.69 1.22 8.55
C PRO A 6 -15.38 2.00 8.32
N SER A 7 -15.05 2.87 9.27
CA SER A 7 -13.84 3.70 9.27
C SER A 7 -12.81 3.13 10.23
N TYR A 8 -11.59 2.94 9.74
CA TYR A 8 -10.49 2.32 10.46
C TYR A 8 -9.32 3.29 10.58
N SER A 9 -8.75 3.37 11.79
CA SER A 9 -7.49 4.07 12.05
C SER A 9 -6.41 3.05 12.31
N PHE A 10 -5.46 2.93 11.38
CA PHE A 10 -4.36 1.97 11.47
C PHE A 10 -3.04 2.69 11.71
N ARG A 11 -2.20 2.13 12.57
CA ARG A 11 -0.86 2.65 12.82
C ARG A 11 0.15 2.02 11.87
N PHE A 12 1.02 2.82 11.29
CA PHE A 12 2.15 2.34 10.50
C PHE A 12 3.17 1.58 11.37
N HIS A 13 3.77 0.54 10.80
CA HIS A 13 4.85 -0.22 11.41
C HIS A 13 5.72 -0.87 10.32
N ASN A 14 6.87 -1.44 10.69
CA ASN A 14 7.84 -1.99 9.74
C ASN A 14 7.30 -3.10 8.82
N LEU A 15 6.19 -3.74 9.16
CA LEU A 15 5.61 -4.87 8.41
C LEU A 15 4.33 -4.47 7.65
N GLY A 16 3.87 -3.22 7.68
CA GLY A 16 2.59 -2.82 7.11
C GLY A 16 1.84 -1.76 7.94
N ILE A 17 0.53 -1.95 8.08
CA ILE A 17 -0.34 -0.99 8.77
C ILE A 17 -1.42 -1.71 9.61
N GLY A 18 -1.50 -1.38 10.91
CA GLY A 18 -2.46 -1.99 11.83
C GLY A 18 -2.35 -3.52 11.86
N GLU A 19 -3.44 -4.21 11.55
CA GLU A 19 -3.49 -5.68 11.43
C GLU A 19 -3.11 -6.21 10.03
N ILE A 20 -3.00 -5.33 9.03
CA ILE A 20 -2.62 -5.68 7.66
C ILE A 20 -1.10 -5.65 7.56
N GLN A 21 -0.49 -6.83 7.72
CA GLN A 21 0.96 -6.99 7.82
C GLN A 21 1.47 -8.09 6.90
N LEU A 22 2.73 -7.95 6.46
CA LEU A 22 3.48 -9.00 5.79
C LEU A 22 3.52 -10.27 6.67
N GLY A 23 3.44 -11.43 6.03
CA GLY A 23 3.41 -12.74 6.69
C GLY A 23 2.07 -13.10 7.36
N LYS A 24 1.05 -12.24 7.28
CA LYS A 24 -0.32 -12.57 7.72
C LYS A 24 -1.13 -13.18 6.58
N LYS A 25 -2.18 -13.91 6.93
CA LYS A 25 -3.16 -14.39 5.96
C LYS A 25 -4.30 -13.37 5.82
N PRO A 26 -4.68 -12.95 4.60
CA PRO A 26 -5.70 -11.93 4.42
C PRO A 26 -7.10 -12.38 4.89
N GLU A 27 -7.38 -13.69 4.83
CA GLU A 27 -8.63 -14.31 5.31
C GLU A 27 -8.90 -14.11 6.82
N HIS A 28 -7.88 -13.76 7.60
CA HIS A 28 -8.02 -13.47 9.03
C HIS A 28 -8.16 -11.98 9.35
N ILE A 29 -8.16 -11.11 8.34
CA ILE A 29 -8.21 -9.66 8.52
C ILE A 29 -9.62 -9.14 8.15
N PRO A 30 -10.37 -8.56 9.09
CA PRO A 30 -11.68 -7.98 8.81
C PRO A 30 -11.62 -6.93 7.70
N GLY A 31 -12.54 -7.00 6.73
CA GLY A 31 -12.63 -6.03 5.63
C GLY A 31 -11.74 -6.32 4.42
N MET A 32 -10.86 -7.32 4.50
CA MET A 32 -10.11 -7.85 3.36
C MET A 32 -10.98 -8.81 2.56
N LEU A 33 -11.02 -8.61 1.24
CA LEU A 33 -11.74 -9.46 0.29
C LEU A 33 -10.80 -9.87 -0.85
N PRO A 34 -10.98 -11.04 -1.47
CA PRO A 34 -10.31 -11.37 -2.72
C PRO A 34 -10.54 -10.27 -3.77
N PHE A 35 -9.48 -9.85 -4.45
CA PHE A 35 -9.53 -8.75 -5.42
C PHE A 35 -10.54 -8.97 -6.56
N PRO A 36 -10.78 -10.19 -7.07
CA PRO A 36 -11.85 -10.43 -8.05
C PRO A 36 -13.26 -10.05 -7.55
N SER A 37 -13.48 -10.02 -6.23
CA SER A 37 -14.73 -9.61 -5.60
C SER A 37 -14.79 -8.12 -5.27
N TYR A 38 -13.70 -7.37 -5.48
CA TYR A 38 -13.64 -5.95 -5.22
C TYR A 38 -14.46 -5.14 -6.24
N ASP A 39 -15.23 -4.16 -5.78
CA ASP A 39 -16.15 -3.39 -6.62
C ASP A 39 -15.40 -2.51 -7.64
N CYS A 40 -14.29 -1.89 -7.22
CA CYS A 40 -13.50 -1.00 -8.08
C CYS A 40 -12.39 -1.72 -8.86
N LYS A 41 -12.41 -3.06 -8.94
CA LYS A 41 -11.35 -3.86 -9.60
C LYS A 41 -11.09 -3.45 -11.05
N SER A 42 -12.12 -2.98 -11.76
CA SER A 42 -12.04 -2.55 -13.17
C SER A 42 -11.17 -1.31 -13.37
N HIS A 43 -10.86 -0.58 -12.29
CA HIS A 43 -9.97 0.57 -12.35
C HIS A 43 -8.50 0.18 -12.32
N PHE A 44 -8.15 -1.08 -12.10
CA PHE A 44 -6.76 -1.50 -11.93
C PHE A 44 -6.35 -2.57 -12.91
N ARG A 45 -5.07 -2.55 -13.27
CA ARG A 45 -4.38 -3.68 -13.89
C ARG A 45 -3.50 -4.32 -12.84
N VAL A 46 -3.57 -5.64 -12.75
CA VAL A 46 -2.85 -6.42 -11.75
C VAL A 46 -2.08 -7.54 -12.42
N TYR A 47 -0.84 -7.74 -11.97
CA TYR A 47 0.07 -8.81 -12.39
C TYR A 47 0.61 -9.52 -11.14
N PRO A 48 0.85 -10.84 -11.16
CA PRO A 48 0.75 -11.73 -12.32
C PRO A 48 -0.70 -12.00 -12.76
N ASP A 49 -1.64 -12.12 -11.81
CA ASP A 49 -3.08 -12.19 -12.09
C ASP A 49 -3.92 -11.75 -10.87
N PRO A 50 -5.22 -11.45 -11.04
CA PRO A 50 -6.09 -10.95 -9.96
C PRO A 50 -6.30 -11.87 -8.76
N ALA A 51 -6.16 -13.20 -8.90
CA ALA A 51 -6.43 -14.14 -7.82
C ALA A 51 -5.37 -14.07 -6.71
N HIS A 52 -4.18 -13.54 -7.02
CA HIS A 52 -3.09 -13.33 -6.07
C HIS A 52 -3.25 -12.06 -5.23
N TYR A 53 -4.36 -11.33 -5.38
CA TYR A 53 -4.58 -10.06 -4.70
C TYR A 53 -5.81 -10.09 -3.79
N HIS A 54 -5.72 -9.32 -2.72
CA HIS A 54 -6.85 -8.95 -1.88
C HIS A 54 -6.94 -7.43 -1.78
N ALA A 55 -8.16 -6.93 -1.61
CA ALA A 55 -8.48 -5.53 -1.44
C ALA A 55 -9.19 -5.29 -0.12
N PHE A 56 -8.84 -4.20 0.55
CA PHE A 56 -9.57 -3.72 1.71
C PHE A 56 -10.77 -2.89 1.27
N THR A 57 -11.94 -3.16 1.85
CA THR A 57 -13.20 -2.48 1.49
C THR A 57 -13.62 -1.39 2.46
N GLY A 58 -12.93 -1.23 3.59
CA GLY A 58 -13.17 -0.16 4.55
C GLY A 58 -12.51 1.17 4.14
N THR A 59 -12.96 2.25 4.77
CA THR A 59 -12.22 3.51 4.73
C THR A 59 -11.07 3.42 5.73
N ALA A 60 -9.83 3.68 5.31
CA ALA A 60 -8.66 3.52 6.15
C ALA A 60 -7.88 4.83 6.26
N ARG A 61 -7.52 5.20 7.49
CA ARG A 61 -6.59 6.27 7.80
C ARG A 61 -5.34 5.68 8.43
N GLY A 62 -4.19 5.98 7.84
CA GLY A 62 -2.90 5.62 8.40
C GLY A 62 -2.34 6.69 9.32
N THR A 63 -1.78 6.31 10.46
CA THR A 63 -1.17 7.22 11.45
C THR A 63 0.25 6.77 11.75
N ILE A 64 1.19 7.69 11.82
CA ILE A 64 2.58 7.40 12.19
C ILE A 64 2.75 7.51 13.70
N GLU A 65 2.24 8.60 14.26
CA GLU A 65 2.24 8.89 15.70
C GLU A 65 0.81 9.02 16.26
N ARG A 66 0.70 9.08 17.59
CA ARG A 66 -0.59 9.10 18.29
C ARG A 66 -1.41 10.36 18.00
N ASP A 67 -0.76 11.50 17.77
CA ASP A 67 -1.38 12.80 17.51
C ASP A 67 -1.20 13.25 16.04
N ASP A 68 -0.95 12.29 15.15
CA ASP A 68 -0.76 12.52 13.73
C ASP A 68 -2.10 12.85 13.03
N THR A 69 -2.11 13.84 12.13
CA THR A 69 -3.29 14.18 11.29
C THR A 69 -3.68 13.02 10.38
N GLY A 70 -2.76 12.09 10.16
CA GLY A 70 -2.98 10.85 9.45
C GLY A 70 -2.81 10.98 7.94
N ILE A 71 -3.00 9.86 7.25
CA ILE A 71 -2.93 9.70 5.80
C ILE A 71 -4.19 8.96 5.41
N ASP A 72 -5.17 9.66 4.86
CA ASP A 72 -6.37 9.02 4.32
C ASP A 72 -5.98 8.19 3.09
N LEU A 73 -6.39 6.92 3.08
CA LEU A 73 -6.09 5.98 2.02
C LEU A 73 -7.30 5.83 1.09
N GLN A 74 -7.08 6.03 -0.21
CA GLN A 74 -8.08 5.77 -1.23
C GLN A 74 -8.21 4.28 -1.50
N TYR A 75 -7.07 3.57 -1.57
CA TYR A 75 -7.03 2.14 -1.85
C TYR A 75 -5.97 1.45 -0.99
N LEU A 76 -6.26 0.20 -0.61
CA LEU A 76 -5.33 -0.67 0.10
C LEU A 76 -5.45 -2.08 -0.49
N PHE A 77 -4.33 -2.58 -1.03
CA PHE A 77 -4.24 -3.91 -1.62
C PHE A 77 -3.12 -4.71 -1.00
N THR A 78 -3.27 -6.04 -1.03
CA THR A 78 -2.20 -6.97 -0.64
C THR A 78 -2.02 -8.04 -1.70
N GLY A 79 -0.77 -8.34 -2.04
CA GLY A 79 -0.40 -9.55 -2.78
C GLY A 79 -0.14 -10.71 -1.81
N ILE A 80 -0.45 -11.93 -2.23
CA ILE A 80 -0.13 -13.16 -1.48
C ILE A 80 0.83 -14.04 -2.25
N ASN A 81 1.69 -14.76 -1.52
CA ASN A 81 2.51 -15.83 -2.10
C ASN A 81 1.72 -17.13 -2.31
N GLU A 82 2.39 -18.16 -2.86
CA GLU A 82 1.79 -19.49 -3.11
C GLU A 82 1.25 -20.17 -1.85
N SER A 83 1.77 -19.83 -0.67
CA SER A 83 1.31 -20.35 0.62
C SER A 83 0.15 -19.54 1.21
N GLY A 84 -0.34 -18.52 0.51
CA GLY A 84 -1.46 -17.69 0.91
C GLY A 84 -1.12 -16.60 1.94
N PHE A 85 0.15 -16.31 2.17
CA PHE A 85 0.58 -15.24 3.08
C PHE A 85 0.85 -13.95 2.33
N ILE A 86 0.48 -12.82 2.95
CA ILE A 86 0.75 -11.49 2.43
C ILE A 86 2.26 -11.31 2.28
N ASN A 87 2.71 -11.08 1.06
CA ASN A 87 4.11 -10.79 0.77
C ASN A 87 4.33 -9.39 0.18
N ARG A 88 3.23 -8.72 -0.15
CA ARG A 88 3.24 -7.37 -0.70
C ARG A 88 2.05 -6.58 -0.17
N ILE A 89 2.27 -5.33 0.22
CA ILE A 89 1.19 -4.40 0.60
C ILE A 89 1.34 -3.15 -0.26
N PHE A 90 0.23 -2.61 -0.74
CA PHE A 90 0.17 -1.37 -1.51
C PHE A 90 -0.87 -0.43 -0.87
N LEU A 91 -0.44 0.77 -0.51
CA LEU A 91 -1.28 1.83 0.06
C LEU A 91 -1.30 3.01 -0.90
N TYR A 92 -2.48 3.43 -1.33
CA TYR A 92 -2.68 4.58 -2.20
C TYR A 92 -3.30 5.71 -1.40
N PRO A 93 -2.55 6.78 -1.08
CA PRO A 93 -3.09 7.95 -0.41
C PRO A 93 -4.17 8.63 -1.24
N GLN A 94 -5.17 9.22 -0.58
CA GLN A 94 -6.24 9.97 -1.23
C GLN A 94 -5.77 11.31 -1.81
N GLU A 95 -4.70 11.89 -1.27
CA GLU A 95 -4.14 13.17 -1.69
C GLU A 95 -2.63 13.07 -1.88
N ALA A 96 -2.09 13.73 -2.90
CA ALA A 96 -0.66 13.88 -3.07
C ALA A 96 -0.13 14.73 -1.91
N ASN A 97 0.79 14.16 -1.14
CA ASN A 97 1.36 14.83 0.03
C ASN A 97 2.89 14.91 -0.13
N LYS A 98 3.39 16.12 -0.41
CA LYS A 98 4.83 16.39 -0.58
C LYS A 98 5.64 16.13 0.69
N GLN A 99 5.00 16.12 1.85
CA GLN A 99 5.63 15.81 3.13
C GLN A 99 5.61 14.32 3.46
N LEU A 100 4.99 13.47 2.62
CA LEU A 100 4.83 12.05 2.94
C LEU A 100 6.16 11.31 3.11
N ALA A 101 7.16 11.64 2.27
CA ALA A 101 8.51 11.08 2.43
C ALA A 101 9.10 11.44 3.79
N TRP A 102 9.09 12.73 4.15
CA TRP A 102 9.58 13.22 5.44
C TRP A 102 8.83 12.59 6.63
N ARG A 103 7.51 12.46 6.54
CA ARG A 103 6.67 11.82 7.55
C ARG A 103 7.06 10.36 7.75
N LEU A 104 7.21 9.58 6.67
CA LEU A 104 7.66 8.18 6.74
C LEU A 104 9.09 8.07 7.29
N SER A 105 9.96 9.05 7.00
CA SER A 105 11.31 9.09 7.56
C SER A 105 11.35 9.25 9.08
N GLN A 106 10.31 9.84 9.70
CA GLN A 106 10.20 9.88 11.17
C GLN A 106 10.09 8.46 11.77
N LEU A 107 9.56 7.50 11.01
CA LEU A 107 9.37 6.12 11.45
C LEU A 107 10.51 5.20 11.00
N TYR A 108 10.98 5.35 9.78
CA TYR A 108 11.91 4.41 9.15
C TYR A 108 13.35 4.95 8.99
N GLY A 109 13.61 6.19 9.41
CA GLY A 109 14.90 6.86 9.22
C GLY A 109 15.07 7.45 7.82
N GLU A 110 16.30 7.70 7.41
CA GLU A 110 16.59 8.36 6.12
C GLU A 110 16.44 7.37 4.94
N PRO A 111 15.70 7.73 3.87
CA PRO A 111 15.56 6.87 2.70
C PRO A 111 16.79 6.91 1.80
N SER A 112 16.98 5.83 1.04
CA SER A 112 17.67 5.91 -0.24
C SER A 112 16.73 6.51 -1.29
N THR A 113 17.04 7.71 -1.77
CA THR A 113 16.25 8.40 -2.80
C THR A 113 16.84 8.16 -4.20
N GLY A 114 15.98 7.77 -5.15
CA GLY A 114 16.32 7.62 -6.56
C GLY A 114 15.33 8.37 -7.46
N GLN A 115 15.86 8.98 -8.52
CA GLN A 115 15.04 9.55 -9.60
C GLN A 115 14.69 8.46 -10.62
N ALA A 116 13.41 8.29 -10.88
CA ALA A 116 12.89 7.52 -12.00
C ALA A 116 12.33 8.49 -13.06
N LEU A 117 12.24 8.03 -14.31
CA LEU A 117 11.70 8.85 -15.41
C LEU A 117 10.28 9.39 -15.12
N ALA A 118 9.49 8.66 -14.33
CA ALA A 118 8.10 8.98 -14.03
C ALA A 118 7.89 9.65 -12.65
N GLY A 119 8.94 9.82 -11.84
CA GLY A 119 8.81 10.36 -10.49
C GLY A 119 10.00 10.07 -9.57
N THR A 120 9.82 10.33 -8.29
CA THR A 120 10.81 10.06 -7.25
C THR A 120 10.46 8.78 -6.51
N LYS A 121 11.45 7.91 -6.31
CA LYS A 121 11.33 6.73 -5.46
C LYS A 121 12.16 6.93 -4.20
N ASN A 122 11.52 6.83 -3.04
CA ASN A 122 12.19 6.72 -1.75
C ASN A 122 12.09 5.27 -1.28
N ALA A 123 13.18 4.71 -0.77
CA ALA A 123 13.22 3.35 -0.26
C ALA A 123 13.89 3.32 1.12
N TRP A 124 13.25 2.63 2.07
CA TRP A 124 13.77 2.33 3.40
C TRP A 124 13.94 0.82 3.52
N ILE A 125 15.10 0.38 4.00
CA ILE A 125 15.32 -1.00 4.43
C ILE A 125 15.39 -0.99 5.94
N THR A 126 14.43 -1.66 6.58
CA THR A 126 14.37 -1.75 8.04
C THR A 126 15.17 -2.94 8.55
N ASP A 127 15.54 -2.92 9.84
CA ASP A 127 16.20 -4.03 10.53
C ASP A 127 15.38 -5.33 10.51
N SER A 128 14.06 -5.22 10.31
CA SER A 128 13.15 -6.36 10.13
C SER A 128 13.19 -6.95 8.72
N GLU A 129 14.25 -6.66 7.96
CA GLU A 129 14.45 -7.08 6.57
C GLU A 129 13.25 -6.74 5.67
N THR A 130 12.57 -5.63 5.97
CA THR A 130 11.43 -5.17 5.18
C THR A 130 11.83 -3.94 4.39
N GLU A 131 11.53 -3.96 3.09
CA GLU A 131 11.64 -2.81 2.21
C GLU A 131 10.31 -2.07 2.16
N ILE A 132 10.35 -0.80 2.55
CA ILE A 132 9.26 0.15 2.38
C ILE A 132 9.65 1.09 1.24
N THR A 133 8.76 1.27 0.27
CA THR A 133 8.97 2.23 -0.82
C THR A 133 7.85 3.23 -0.89
N LEU A 134 8.19 4.50 -1.09
CA LEU A 134 7.26 5.53 -1.52
C LEU A 134 7.62 5.93 -2.95
N PHE A 135 6.68 5.75 -3.88
CA PHE A 135 6.77 6.35 -5.21
C PHE A 135 5.89 7.60 -5.26
N SER A 136 6.49 8.71 -5.67
CA SER A 136 5.82 10.00 -5.84
C SER A 136 5.98 10.44 -7.30
N PRO A 137 4.90 10.51 -8.09
CA PRO A 137 4.96 10.87 -9.51
C PRO A 137 5.38 12.33 -9.71
N ALA A 138 6.04 12.63 -10.83
CA ALA A 138 6.57 13.96 -11.12
C ALA A 138 5.48 15.05 -11.31
N ASP A 139 4.30 14.66 -11.79
CA ASP A 139 3.20 15.58 -12.12
C ASP A 139 2.20 15.80 -10.96
N ASP A 140 2.57 15.48 -9.71
CA ASP A 140 1.67 15.47 -8.54
C ASP A 140 0.37 14.66 -8.77
N LYS A 141 0.41 13.66 -9.67
CA LYS A 141 -0.72 12.77 -9.96
C LYS A 141 -1.00 11.85 -8.76
N THR A 142 -1.89 12.28 -7.88
CA THR A 142 -2.27 11.54 -6.66
C THR A 142 -2.53 10.05 -6.88
N ALA A 143 -3.19 9.70 -7.99
CA ALA A 143 -3.56 8.32 -8.33
C ALA A 143 -2.37 7.36 -8.44
N ASP A 144 -1.16 7.87 -8.68
CA ASP A 144 0.05 7.08 -8.86
C ASP A 144 1.00 7.18 -7.65
N THR A 145 0.62 7.90 -6.59
CA THR A 145 1.37 7.89 -5.33
C THR A 145 1.09 6.58 -4.60
N VAL A 146 2.14 5.81 -4.32
CA VAL A 146 1.99 4.50 -3.66
C VAL A 146 3.06 4.30 -2.60
N ILE A 147 2.63 3.87 -1.42
CA ILE A 147 3.49 3.31 -0.38
C ILE A 147 3.39 1.79 -0.50
N ALA A 148 4.52 1.09 -0.56
CA ALA A 148 4.52 -0.36 -0.64
C ALA A 148 5.48 -1.01 0.37
N PHE A 149 5.09 -2.20 0.84
CA PHE A 149 5.86 -3.02 1.79
C PHE A 149 6.16 -4.38 1.17
N ARG A 150 7.34 -4.95 1.44
CA ARG A 150 7.66 -6.37 1.21
C ARG A 150 8.81 -6.83 2.10
N PHE A 151 8.97 -8.14 2.24
CA PHE A 151 10.26 -8.67 2.69
C PHE A 151 11.34 -8.39 1.63
N PHE A 152 12.50 -7.91 2.06
CA PHE A 152 13.63 -7.55 1.21
C PHE A 152 14.11 -8.72 0.36
N HIS A 153 14.03 -9.93 0.90
CA HIS A 153 14.45 -11.18 0.25
C HIS A 153 13.39 -11.79 -0.69
N ASP A 154 12.17 -11.26 -0.71
CA ASP A 154 11.09 -11.79 -1.56
C ASP A 154 11.18 -11.20 -2.99
N LEU A 155 12.07 -11.80 -3.79
CA LEU A 155 12.30 -11.42 -5.18
C LEU A 155 11.06 -11.60 -6.10
N PRO A 156 10.24 -12.65 -5.94
CA PRO A 156 8.96 -12.75 -6.66
C PRO A 156 8.05 -11.53 -6.39
N ALA A 157 7.90 -11.11 -5.13
CA ALA A 157 7.14 -9.91 -4.78
C ALA A 157 7.72 -8.62 -5.39
N LEU A 158 9.02 -8.59 -5.71
CA LEU A 158 9.70 -7.47 -6.37
C LEU A 158 9.40 -7.39 -7.88
N LYS A 159 9.31 -8.52 -8.57
CA LYS A 159 9.30 -8.54 -10.05
C LYS A 159 7.93 -8.80 -10.65
N GLU A 160 7.07 -9.52 -9.95
CA GLU A 160 5.86 -10.08 -10.53
C GLU A 160 4.61 -9.35 -10.05
N TYR A 161 4.66 -8.77 -8.85
CA TYR A 161 3.50 -8.18 -8.20
C TYR A 161 3.41 -6.69 -8.49
N ILE A 162 2.58 -6.35 -9.47
CA ILE A 162 2.31 -4.98 -9.89
C ILE A 162 0.80 -4.75 -9.83
N ILE A 163 0.41 -3.62 -9.24
CA ILE A 163 -0.96 -3.09 -9.32
C ILE A 163 -0.89 -1.63 -9.79
N GLU A 164 -1.45 -1.38 -10.97
CA GLU A 164 -1.45 -0.10 -11.65
C GLU A 164 -2.88 0.43 -11.70
N GLY A 165 -3.12 1.58 -11.08
CA GLY A 165 -4.40 2.29 -11.20
C GLY A 165 -4.54 2.91 -12.60
N SER A 166 -5.75 2.87 -13.14
CA SER A 166 -6.12 3.58 -14.36
C SER A 166 -6.89 4.85 -14.00
N THR A 167 -6.39 6.00 -14.44
CA THR A 167 -6.98 7.33 -14.27
C THR A 167 -8.24 7.57 -15.12
N LYS A 168 -8.97 6.53 -15.55
CA LYS A 168 -10.25 6.72 -16.22
C LYS A 168 -11.37 6.87 -15.19
N LEU A 169 -11.34 7.95 -14.44
CA LEU A 169 -12.58 8.57 -13.97
C LEU A 169 -13.28 9.11 -15.21
N LYS A 170 -14.34 8.43 -15.67
CA LYS A 170 -15.34 9.04 -16.53
C LYS A 170 -16.27 9.91 -15.69
#